data_AF-A0A803R4W5-F1
#
_entry.id   AF-A0A803R4W5-F1
#
_cell.length_a   1.000
_cell.length_b   1.000
_cell.length_c   1.000
_cell.angle_alpha   90.00
_cell.angle_beta   90.00
_cell.angle_gamma   90.00
#
_symmetry.space_group_name_H-M   'P 1'
#
loop_
_entity.id
_entity.type
_entity.pdbx_description
1 polymer ?
#
loop_
_entity_poly.entity_id
_entity_poly.type
_entity_poly.pdbx_seq_one_letter_code
_entity_poly.pdbx_strand_id
1 'polypeptide(L)'
;MTSLLACSNSLIVDESVTELDRRVPPTIKQVSSQAVSAAQKAPVMARAVATEVQRAGVVDTASGVAKSVYAKCEPRAKEFYAKYEPKAEQCAVSAWRKLNQLPLFPKMAHVMVPTAAYCSEKYNQTVLSTADKGYKVSSYLPLVPVERIAKVFGEQGSESLFSSHGEIDVAN
;
A
#
# COMPACT_ATOMS: atom_id res chain seq x y z
N MET A 1 32.42 -14.18 9.72
CA MET A 1 31.01 -14.65 9.82
C MET A 1 30.02 -13.84 8.99
N THR A 2 30.28 -12.57 8.67
CA THR A 2 29.35 -11.68 7.93
C THR A 2 29.24 -11.96 6.43
N SER A 3 30.29 -12.47 5.78
CA SER A 3 30.29 -12.73 4.32
C SER A 3 29.50 -13.98 3.91
N LEU A 4 29.42 -15.00 4.78
CA LEU A 4 28.69 -16.24 4.50
C LEU A 4 27.17 -16.04 4.59
N LEU A 5 26.70 -15.22 5.53
CA LEU A 5 25.28 -14.84 5.66
C LEU A 5 24.77 -14.04 4.46
N ALA A 6 25.61 -13.17 3.87
CA ALA A 6 25.25 -12.43 2.66
C ALA A 6 25.09 -13.36 1.44
N CYS A 7 25.97 -14.35 1.28
CA CYS A 7 25.88 -15.34 0.20
C CYS A 7 24.68 -16.27 0.36
N SER A 8 24.37 -16.73 1.58
CA SER A 8 23.19 -17.57 1.84
C SER A 8 21.88 -16.83 1.57
N ASN A 9 21.78 -15.56 1.99
CA ASN A 9 20.58 -14.76 1.72
C ASN A 9 20.43 -14.44 0.23
N SER A 10 21.53 -14.20 -0.49
CA SER A 10 21.50 -13.98 -1.94
C SER A 10 21.04 -15.23 -2.70
N LEU A 11 21.46 -16.43 -2.29
CA LEU A 11 21.03 -17.68 -2.92
C LEU A 11 19.54 -17.99 -2.63
N ILE A 12 19.08 -17.78 -1.39
CA ILE A 12 17.69 -18.03 -0.99
C ILE A 12 16.72 -17.10 -1.74
N VAL A 13 17.11 -15.84 -1.94
CA VAL A 13 16.29 -14.89 -2.71
C VAL A 13 16.24 -15.29 -4.18
N ASP A 14 17.35 -15.74 -4.77
CA ASP A 14 17.41 -16.12 -6.18
C ASP A 14 16.58 -17.40 -6.48
N GLU A 15 16.67 -18.41 -5.61
CA GLU A 15 15.88 -19.65 -5.71
C GLU A 15 14.37 -19.38 -5.55
N SER A 16 14.00 -18.50 -4.60
CA SER A 16 12.60 -18.11 -4.41
C SER A 16 12.05 -17.31 -5.60
N VAL A 17 12.84 -16.41 -6.17
CA VAL A 17 12.47 -15.61 -7.35
C VAL A 17 12.30 -16.51 -8.57
N THR A 18 13.18 -17.48 -8.78
CA THR A 18 13.10 -18.41 -9.92
C THR A 18 11.92 -19.40 -9.79
N GLU A 19 11.59 -19.87 -8.58
CA GLU A 19 10.42 -20.72 -8.38
C GLU A 19 9.10 -19.96 -8.54
N LEU A 20 9.04 -18.72 -8.05
CA LEU A 20 7.91 -17.84 -8.31
C LEU A 20 7.77 -17.55 -9.80
N ASP A 21 8.88 -17.22 -10.47
CA ASP A 21 8.92 -16.97 -11.91
C ASP A 21 8.39 -18.17 -12.71
N ARG A 22 8.71 -19.41 -12.31
CA ARG A 22 8.17 -20.61 -12.96
C ARG A 22 6.65 -20.79 -12.80
N ARG A 23 6.06 -20.26 -11.72
CA ARG A 23 4.64 -20.41 -11.38
C ARG A 23 3.76 -19.30 -11.96
N VAL A 24 4.35 -18.21 -12.47
CA VAL A 24 3.62 -17.08 -13.05
C VAL A 24 3.33 -17.32 -14.54
N PRO A 25 2.05 -17.30 -14.97
CA PRO A 25 1.68 -17.42 -16.37
C PRO A 25 2.42 -16.42 -17.28
N PRO A 26 2.84 -16.82 -18.51
CA PRO A 26 3.60 -15.95 -19.42
C PRO A 26 2.97 -14.58 -19.69
N THR A 27 1.63 -14.53 -19.72
CA THR A 27 0.86 -13.30 -19.91
C THR A 27 1.10 -12.27 -18.81
N ILE A 28 1.24 -12.73 -17.55
CA ILE A 28 1.50 -11.85 -16.40
C ILE A 28 2.94 -11.34 -16.43
N LYS A 29 3.90 -12.16 -16.90
CA LYS A 29 5.30 -11.73 -17.11
C LYS A 29 5.41 -10.66 -18.20
N GLN A 30 4.70 -10.85 -19.31
CA GLN A 30 4.74 -9.91 -20.41
C GLN A 30 4.13 -8.55 -20.01
N VAL A 31 2.98 -8.56 -19.33
CA VAL A 31 2.32 -7.34 -18.87
C VAL A 31 3.17 -6.61 -17.83
N SER A 32 3.78 -7.33 -16.88
CA SER A 32 4.66 -6.72 -15.89
C SER A 32 5.94 -6.15 -16.50
N SER A 33 6.59 -6.86 -17.41
CA SER A 33 7.77 -6.38 -18.14
C SER A 33 7.46 -5.12 -18.97
N GLN A 34 6.32 -5.12 -19.66
CA GLN A 34 5.86 -3.96 -20.42
C GLN A 34 5.57 -2.76 -19.51
N ALA A 35 4.95 -2.97 -18.35
CA ALA A 35 4.68 -1.93 -17.37
C ALA A 35 5.99 -1.34 -16.80
N VAL A 36 6.96 -2.19 -16.47
CA VAL A 36 8.29 -1.76 -16.00
C VAL A 36 9.03 -0.96 -17.08
N SER A 37 9.02 -1.44 -18.33
CA SER A 37 9.65 -0.73 -19.44
C SER A 37 8.99 0.63 -19.70
N ALA A 38 7.65 0.70 -19.65
CA ALA A 38 6.92 1.95 -19.78
C ALA A 38 7.26 2.93 -18.64
N ALA A 39 7.32 2.44 -17.40
CA ALA A 39 7.69 3.23 -16.24
C ALA A 39 9.13 3.78 -16.33
N GLN A 40 10.07 2.99 -16.86
CA GLN A 40 11.45 3.45 -17.08
C GLN A 40 11.57 4.50 -18.19
N LYS A 41 10.71 4.45 -19.20
CA LYS A 41 10.70 5.41 -20.32
C LYS A 41 9.97 6.72 -20.00
N ALA A 42 9.01 6.69 -19.07
CA ALA A 42 8.21 7.85 -18.70
C ALA A 42 9.03 9.09 -18.24
N PRO A 43 10.10 8.97 -17.42
CA PRO A 43 10.92 10.11 -17.01
C PRO A 43 11.63 10.79 -18.19
N VAL A 44 12.10 9.99 -19.17
CA VAL A 44 12.79 10.49 -20.36
C VAL A 44 11.83 11.31 -21.22
N MET A 45 10.61 10.80 -21.41
CA MET A 45 9.57 11.53 -22.13
C MET A 45 9.11 12.80 -21.39
N ALA A 46 8.93 12.73 -20.07
CA ALA A 46 8.55 13.88 -19.27
C ALA A 46 9.60 15.00 -19.36
N ARG A 47 10.89 14.64 -19.33
CA ARG A 47 11.99 15.60 -19.45
C ARG A 47 12.01 16.27 -20.83
N ALA A 48 11.79 15.51 -21.90
CA ALA A 48 11.75 16.04 -23.27
C ALA A 48 10.59 17.03 -23.47
N VAL A 49 9.42 16.72 -22.92
CA VAL A 49 8.25 17.62 -22.96
C VAL A 49 8.51 18.89 -22.16
N ALA A 50 9.12 18.78 -20.97
CA ALA A 50 9.45 19.93 -20.15
C ALA A 50 10.44 20.88 -20.85
N THR A 51 11.46 20.34 -21.52
CA THR A 51 12.40 21.15 -22.30
C THR A 51 11.76 21.86 -23.50
N GLU A 52 10.81 21.21 -24.17
CA GLU A 52 10.10 21.82 -25.31
C GLU A 52 9.16 22.94 -24.86
N VAL A 53 8.46 22.75 -23.73
CA VAL A 53 7.62 23.80 -23.13
C VAL A 53 8.45 24.99 -22.68
N GLN A 54 9.63 24.75 -22.09
CA GLN A 54 10.54 25.81 -21.68
C GLN A 54 11.10 26.58 -22.89
N ARG A 55 11.31 25.90 -24.01
CA ARG A 55 11.77 26.50 -25.28
C ARG A 55 10.68 27.29 -25.99
N ALA A 56 9.43 26.85 -25.93
CA ALA A 56 8.30 27.47 -26.62
C ALA A 56 7.74 28.73 -25.91
N GLY A 57 8.08 28.97 -24.64
CA GLY A 57 7.73 30.21 -23.94
C GLY A 57 6.24 30.41 -23.62
N VAL A 58 5.43 29.34 -23.61
CA VAL A 58 3.95 29.39 -23.50
C VAL A 58 3.48 29.22 -22.04
N VAL A 59 4.00 30.01 -21.10
CA VAL A 59 3.67 29.81 -19.67
C VAL A 59 2.25 30.27 -19.33
N ASP A 60 1.81 31.43 -19.86
CA ASP A 60 0.51 32.02 -19.50
C ASP A 60 -0.69 31.30 -20.14
N THR A 61 -0.57 30.89 -21.41
CA THR A 61 -1.60 30.09 -22.09
C THR A 61 -1.69 28.67 -21.52
N ALA A 62 -0.56 28.07 -21.12
CA ALA A 62 -0.55 26.73 -20.52
C ALA A 62 -1.23 26.69 -19.15
N SER A 63 -1.12 27.75 -18.34
CA SER A 63 -1.85 27.90 -17.06
C SER A 63 -3.37 27.90 -17.26
N GLY A 64 -3.87 28.60 -18.28
CA GLY A 64 -5.30 28.60 -18.63
C GLY A 64 -5.80 27.24 -19.13
N VAL A 65 -5.03 26.56 -19.98
CA VAL A 65 -5.36 25.21 -20.46
C VAL A 65 -5.33 24.20 -19.31
N ALA A 66 -4.33 24.25 -18.43
CA ALA A 66 -4.23 23.37 -17.28
C ALA A 66 -5.42 23.54 -16.33
N LYS A 67 -5.83 24.77 -16.02
CA LYS A 67 -7.03 25.05 -15.21
C LYS A 67 -8.31 24.50 -15.86
N SER A 68 -8.48 24.68 -17.17
CA SER A 68 -9.64 24.19 -17.92
C SER A 68 -9.71 22.65 -17.94
N VAL A 69 -8.58 21.99 -18.18
CA VAL A 69 -8.48 20.52 -18.11
C VAL A 69 -8.77 20.04 -16.70
N TYR A 70 -8.19 20.67 -15.68
CA TYR A 70 -8.42 20.31 -14.28
C TYR A 70 -9.90 20.44 -13.90
N ALA A 71 -10.56 21.54 -14.28
CA ALA A 71 -11.98 21.76 -14.01
C ALA A 71 -12.90 20.70 -14.66
N LYS A 72 -12.49 20.10 -15.79
CA LYS A 72 -13.21 18.99 -16.42
C LYS A 72 -12.85 17.62 -15.83
N CYS A 73 -11.60 17.45 -15.41
CA CYS A 73 -11.09 16.19 -14.86
C CYS A 73 -11.52 15.97 -13.41
N GLU A 74 -11.56 17.02 -12.59
CA GLU A 74 -11.93 16.94 -11.17
C GLU A 74 -13.29 16.25 -10.93
N PRO A 75 -14.41 16.67 -11.55
CA PRO A 75 -15.70 16.02 -11.33
C PRO A 75 -15.71 14.57 -11.83
N ARG A 76 -15.04 14.26 -12.95
CA ARG A 76 -14.94 12.88 -13.47
C ARG A 76 -14.11 11.98 -12.56
N ALA A 77 -13.01 12.51 -12.01
CA ALA A 77 -12.19 11.78 -11.06
C ALA A 77 -12.99 11.49 -9.79
N LYS A 78 -13.68 12.50 -9.22
CA LYS A 78 -14.55 12.33 -8.05
C LYS A 78 -15.67 11.32 -8.28
N GLU A 79 -16.36 11.39 -9.42
CA GLU A 79 -17.41 10.43 -9.80
C GLU A 79 -16.85 9.00 -9.90
N PHE A 80 -15.66 8.86 -10.49
CA PHE A 80 -14.97 7.57 -10.57
C PHE A 80 -14.62 7.03 -9.18
N TYR A 81 -14.05 7.85 -8.30
CA TYR A 81 -13.77 7.47 -6.92
C TYR A 81 -15.05 7.05 -6.18
N ALA A 82 -16.10 7.87 -6.22
CA ALA A 82 -17.38 7.58 -5.55
C ALA A 82 -18.01 6.26 -6.02
N LYS A 83 -17.86 5.92 -7.30
CA LYS A 83 -18.37 4.65 -7.87
C LYS A 83 -17.56 3.43 -7.42
N TYR A 84 -16.25 3.59 -7.19
CA TYR A 84 -15.34 2.49 -6.93
C TYR A 84 -14.98 2.31 -5.46
N GLU A 85 -15.01 3.37 -4.66
CA GLU A 85 -14.79 3.34 -3.21
C GLU A 85 -15.59 2.22 -2.51
N PRO A 86 -16.94 2.13 -2.65
CA PRO A 86 -17.69 1.07 -2.00
C PRO A 86 -17.32 -0.33 -2.52
N LYS A 87 -16.87 -0.46 -3.78
CA LYS A 87 -16.41 -1.74 -4.34
C LYS A 87 -15.04 -2.13 -3.80
N ALA A 88 -14.15 -1.15 -3.65
CA ALA A 88 -12.83 -1.34 -3.06
C ALA A 88 -12.96 -1.74 -1.59
N GLU A 89 -13.84 -1.09 -0.83
CA GLU A 89 -14.16 -1.45 0.55
C GLU A 89 -14.72 -2.86 0.67
N GLN A 90 -15.74 -3.20 -0.14
CA GLN A 90 -16.30 -4.56 -0.13
C GLN A 90 -15.26 -5.61 -0.49
N CYS A 91 -14.37 -5.31 -1.44
CA CYS A 91 -13.27 -6.18 -1.80
C CYS A 91 -12.30 -6.37 -0.64
N ALA A 92 -11.89 -5.28 0.02
CA ALA A 92 -11.00 -5.32 1.18
C ALA A 92 -11.61 -6.13 2.33
N VAL A 93 -12.89 -5.90 2.66
CA VAL A 93 -13.62 -6.64 3.70
C VAL A 93 -13.75 -8.12 3.35
N SER A 94 -14.12 -8.44 2.11
CA SER A 94 -14.25 -9.83 1.64
C SER A 94 -12.91 -10.57 1.67
N ALA A 95 -11.85 -9.92 1.18
CA ALA A 95 -10.49 -10.45 1.21
C ALA A 95 -10.02 -10.67 2.64
N TRP A 96 -10.21 -9.70 3.54
CA TRP A 96 -9.88 -9.82 4.95
C TRP A 96 -10.61 -10.99 5.62
N ARG A 97 -11.91 -11.13 5.39
CA ARG A 97 -12.70 -12.26 5.93
C ARG A 97 -12.16 -13.60 5.43
N LYS A 98 -11.89 -13.72 4.13
CA LYS A 98 -11.32 -14.95 3.55
C LYS A 98 -9.94 -15.25 4.11
N LEU A 99 -9.10 -14.24 4.29
CA LEU A 99 -7.77 -14.40 4.87
C LEU A 99 -7.85 -14.93 6.31
N ASN A 100 -8.80 -14.43 7.11
CA ASN A 100 -9.04 -14.93 8.47
C ASN A 100 -9.63 -16.35 8.53
N GLN A 101 -10.22 -16.87 7.44
CA GLN A 101 -10.66 -18.26 7.35
C GLN A 101 -9.51 -19.23 7.03
N LEU A 102 -8.37 -18.73 6.54
CA LEU A 102 -7.22 -19.57 6.25
C LEU A 102 -6.52 -19.95 7.56
N PRO A 103 -6.22 -21.23 7.80
CA PRO A 103 -5.62 -21.69 9.06
C PRO A 103 -4.19 -21.17 9.29
N LEU A 104 -3.58 -20.55 8.29
CA LEU A 104 -2.22 -20.00 8.35
C LEU A 104 -2.19 -18.56 8.86
N PHE A 105 -3.21 -17.75 8.56
CA PHE A 105 -3.18 -16.33 8.91
C PHE A 105 -3.22 -16.11 10.43
N PRO A 106 -4.12 -16.75 11.22
CA PRO A 106 -4.08 -16.64 12.67
C PRO A 106 -2.75 -17.10 13.28
N LYS A 107 -2.12 -18.14 12.69
CA LYS A 107 -0.83 -18.66 13.16
C LYS A 107 0.32 -17.69 12.92
N MET A 108 0.29 -16.95 11.81
CA MET A 108 1.33 -16.00 11.41
C MET A 108 1.03 -14.56 11.82
N ALA A 109 -0.08 -14.29 12.53
CA ALA A 109 -0.50 -12.96 12.92
C ALA A 109 0.58 -12.22 13.73
N HIS A 110 1.32 -12.92 14.60
CA HIS A 110 2.41 -12.37 15.40
C HIS A 110 3.59 -11.81 14.57
N VAL A 111 3.78 -12.25 13.33
CA VAL A 111 4.77 -11.70 12.39
C VAL A 111 4.14 -10.64 11.50
N MET A 112 2.93 -10.90 11.00
CA MET A 112 2.26 -10.03 10.03
C MET A 112 1.79 -8.72 10.65
N VAL A 113 1.27 -8.73 11.89
CA VAL A 113 0.75 -7.54 12.56
C VAL A 113 1.85 -6.50 12.80
N PRO A 114 3.02 -6.84 13.40
CA PRO A 114 4.12 -5.88 13.53
C PRO A 114 4.67 -5.41 12.18
N THR A 115 4.74 -6.30 11.18
CA THR A 115 5.21 -5.94 9.84
C THR A 115 4.27 -4.93 9.18
N ALA A 116 2.96 -5.14 9.27
CA ALA A 116 1.96 -4.21 8.76
C ALA A 116 2.06 -2.85 9.47
N ALA A 117 2.20 -2.84 10.80
CA ALA A 117 2.37 -1.62 11.59
C ALA A 117 3.63 -0.83 11.15
N TYR A 118 4.78 -1.49 11.03
CA TYR A 118 6.02 -0.88 10.55
C TYR A 118 5.86 -0.29 9.14
N CYS A 119 5.30 -1.06 8.20
CA CYS A 119 5.08 -0.59 6.84
C CYS A 119 4.14 0.62 6.79
N SER A 120 3.06 0.61 7.56
CA SER A 120 2.12 1.73 7.66
C SER A 120 2.78 2.98 8.24
N GLU A 121 3.62 2.83 9.26
CA GLU A 121 4.37 3.94 9.84
C GLU A 121 5.36 4.55 8.83
N LYS A 122 6.12 3.72 8.10
CA LYS A 122 7.05 4.19 7.06
C LYS A 122 6.33 4.88 5.91
N TYR A 123 5.16 4.38 5.53
CA TYR A 123 4.30 5.04 4.54
C TYR A 123 3.88 6.43 5.04
N ASN A 124 3.34 6.52 6.26
CA ASN A 124 2.91 7.79 6.85
C ASN A 124 4.05 8.81 6.94
N GLN A 125 5.23 8.38 7.42
CA GLN A 125 6.43 9.23 7.44
C GLN A 125 6.81 9.76 6.05
N THR A 126 6.65 8.94 5.02
CA THR A 126 6.95 9.34 3.64
C THR A 126 5.95 10.36 3.14
N VAL A 127 4.65 10.17 3.41
CA VAL A 127 3.60 11.15 3.06
C VAL A 127 3.86 12.48 3.75
N LEU A 128 4.19 12.47 5.05
CA LEU A 128 4.51 13.67 5.80
C LEU A 128 5.79 14.35 5.26
N SER A 129 6.88 13.61 5.06
CA SER A 129 8.13 14.15 4.53
C SER A 129 7.98 14.77 3.14
N THR A 130 7.12 14.19 2.29
CA THR A 130 6.83 14.77 0.97
C THR A 130 5.95 16.01 1.07
N ALA A 131 5.05 16.08 2.05
CA ALA A 131 4.31 17.30 2.36
C ALA A 131 5.22 18.42 2.87
N ASP A 132 6.16 18.13 3.78
CA ASP A 132 7.13 19.09 4.31
C ASP A 132 8.03 19.68 3.20
N LYS A 133 8.31 18.88 2.17
CA LYS A 133 9.05 19.30 0.97
C LYS A 133 8.21 20.08 -0.05
N GLY A 134 6.91 20.28 0.21
CA GLY A 134 6.00 21.04 -0.65
C GLY A 134 5.50 20.27 -1.89
N TYR A 135 5.63 18.94 -1.94
CA TYR A 135 5.09 18.16 -3.05
C TYR A 135 3.57 18.09 -2.99
N LYS A 136 2.88 18.73 -3.93
CA LYS A 136 1.40 18.73 -4.01
C LYS A 136 0.75 17.35 -4.07
N VAL A 137 1.48 16.28 -4.41
CA VAL A 137 0.92 14.92 -4.43
C VAL A 137 0.58 14.41 -3.03
N SER A 138 1.29 14.88 -1.99
CA SER A 138 1.08 14.42 -0.62
C SER A 138 -0.30 14.76 -0.07
N SER A 139 -0.92 15.87 -0.52
CA SER A 139 -2.27 16.26 -0.09
C SER A 139 -3.36 15.31 -0.57
N TYR A 140 -3.05 14.40 -1.50
CA TYR A 140 -3.98 13.39 -2.01
C TYR A 140 -3.70 11.98 -1.44
N LEU A 141 -2.63 11.82 -0.64
CA LEU A 141 -2.25 10.54 -0.06
C LEU A 141 -2.76 10.46 1.38
N PRO A 142 -3.71 9.57 1.70
CA PRO A 142 -4.30 9.48 3.03
C PRO A 142 -3.33 8.83 4.01
N LEU A 143 -3.24 9.34 5.24
CA LEU A 143 -2.49 8.69 6.31
C LEU A 143 -3.23 7.45 6.82
N VAL A 144 -2.48 6.41 7.16
CA VAL A 144 -2.99 5.21 7.83
C VAL A 144 -3.15 5.52 9.33
N PRO A 145 -4.33 5.32 9.94
CA PRO A 145 -4.54 5.64 11.34
C PRO A 145 -4.03 4.51 12.27
N VAL A 146 -2.70 4.35 12.33
CA VAL A 146 -2.03 3.21 13.01
C VAL A 146 -2.37 3.15 14.50
N GLU A 147 -2.47 4.28 15.19
CA GLU A 147 -2.77 4.37 16.61
C GLU A 147 -4.21 3.93 16.92
N ARG A 148 -5.16 4.33 16.06
CA ARG A 148 -6.56 3.91 16.18
C ARG A 148 -6.70 2.41 15.94
N ILE A 149 -5.98 1.89 14.96
CA ILE A 149 -5.96 0.46 14.65
C ILE A 149 -5.35 -0.31 15.83
N ALA A 150 -4.20 0.11 16.33
CA ALA A 150 -3.54 -0.51 17.48
C ALA A 150 -4.43 -0.53 18.73
N LYS A 151 -5.17 0.56 18.99
CA LYS A 151 -6.10 0.64 20.11
C LYS A 151 -7.20 -0.42 20.04
N VAL A 152 -7.85 -0.58 18.88
CA VAL A 152 -8.91 -1.59 18.66
C VAL A 152 -8.40 -3.02 18.88
N PHE A 153 -7.14 -3.29 18.51
CA PHE A 153 -6.53 -4.61 18.72
C PHE A 153 -6.00 -4.83 20.15
N GLY A 154 -5.59 -3.77 20.85
CA GLY A 154 -5.12 -3.84 22.24
C GLY A 154 -6.25 -4.06 23.25
N GLU A 155 -7.42 -3.48 23.01
CA GLU A 155 -8.58 -3.60 23.91
C GLU A 155 -9.15 -5.04 23.94
N GLN A 156 -9.10 -5.78 22.82
CA GLN A 156 -9.57 -7.17 22.72
C GLN A 156 -8.75 -8.18 23.55
N GLY A 157 -7.56 -7.83 24.03
CA GLY A 157 -6.73 -8.70 24.87
C GLY A 157 -7.06 -8.66 26.37
N SER A 158 -7.89 -7.72 26.80
CA SER A 158 -8.10 -7.42 28.23
C SER A 158 -9.46 -7.86 28.81
N GLU A 159 -10.45 -8.14 27.96
CA GLU A 159 -11.80 -8.54 28.41
C GLU A 159 -11.98 -10.07 28.61
N SER A 160 -10.98 -10.89 28.26
CA SER A 160 -11.05 -12.36 28.45
C SER A 160 -10.54 -12.83 29.83
N LEU A 161 -9.95 -11.95 30.64
CA LEU A 161 -9.39 -12.31 31.96
C LEU A 161 -10.29 -11.98 33.16
N PHE A 162 -11.50 -11.47 32.93
CA PHE A 162 -12.49 -11.21 33.99
C PHE A 162 -13.74 -12.07 33.81
N SER A 163 -13.57 -13.39 33.77
CA SER A 163 -14.65 -14.34 34.10
C SER A 163 -14.07 -15.62 34.70
N SER A 164 -13.53 -15.50 35.92
CA SER A 164 -13.40 -16.61 36.86
C SER A 164 -13.48 -16.04 38.27
N HIS A 165 -14.70 -15.61 38.61
CA HIS A 165 -15.18 -15.50 39.98
C HIS A 165 -16.36 -16.48 40.01
N GLY A 166 -16.19 -17.72 40.46
CA GLY A 166 -15.88 -18.10 41.83
C GLY A 166 -17.15 -18.76 42.37
N GLU A 167 -17.31 -20.07 42.13
CA GLU A 167 -18.40 -20.85 42.74
C GLU A 167 -17.78 -21.94 43.61
N ILE A 168 -18.12 -21.86 44.89
CA ILE A 168 -17.60 -22.62 46.02
C ILE A 168 -18.65 -23.69 46.33
N ASP A 169 -18.17 -24.91 46.57
CA ASP A 169 -18.85 -26.08 47.15
C ASP A 169 -20.22 -25.88 47.81
N VAL A 170 -21.15 -26.83 47.56
CA VAL A 170 -21.78 -27.59 48.67
C VAL A 170 -22.07 -29.02 48.21
N ALA A 171 -21.41 -29.96 48.88
CA ALA A 171 -21.80 -31.35 48.98
C ALA A 171 -23.00 -31.52 49.93
N ASN A 172 -24.03 -32.23 49.47
CA ASN A 172 -24.71 -33.33 50.20
C ASN A 172 -25.75 -34.00 49.29
#